data_AF-A0A9W7GHZ0-F1
#
_entry.id   AF-A0A9W7GHZ0-F1
#
_cell.length_a   1.000
_cell.length_b   1.000
_cell.length_c   1.000
_cell.angle_alpha   90.00
_cell.angle_beta   90.00
_cell.angle_gamma   90.00
#
_symmetry.space_group_name_H-M   'P 1'
#
loop_
_entity.id
_entity.type
_entity.pdbx_description
1 polymer ?
#
loop_
_entity_poly.entity_id
_entity_poly.type
_entity_poly.pdbx_seq_one_letter_code
_entity_poly.pdbx_strand_id
1 'polypeptide(L)'
;MSSTFPSRTIINLPRDFYSDVSSSTVPPFDMVITNPPYSSDHKSRCLGWLSSTGGGLEGVGYACLLPSYCVSKGYYRESCLAAGRAGFKCFVIEPLQRYDYDQVMGKGFEESPFMSSWFCAVREGVWGRVREAYEGWEGGTLREGGGGEGGKRVSSKRRRKIKEKTGAGREGGREGGEGGKGYGVNQRKHNEGNKKRKEEGKGREEGRKDEGKGGGKSKYRDGEGKRVKRRF
;
A
#
# COMPACT_ATOMS: atom_id res chain seq x y z
N MET A 1 40.97 -14.31 -8.44
CA MET A 1 40.08 -15.24 -7.72
C MET A 1 38.83 -15.41 -8.56
N SER A 2 38.65 -16.58 -9.17
CA SER A 2 37.50 -16.87 -10.02
C SER A 2 36.25 -16.94 -9.13
N SER A 3 35.37 -15.93 -9.18
CA SER A 3 34.08 -16.02 -8.50
C SER A 3 33.16 -16.88 -9.35
N THR A 4 33.30 -18.20 -9.20
CA THR A 4 32.28 -19.14 -9.63
C THR A 4 31.03 -18.77 -8.83
N PHE A 5 30.07 -18.08 -9.45
CA PHE A 5 28.78 -17.85 -8.82
C PHE A 5 28.22 -19.23 -8.43
N PRO A 6 28.00 -19.52 -7.14
CA PRO A 6 27.41 -20.79 -6.76
C PRO A 6 26.07 -20.92 -7.49
N SER A 7 25.74 -22.14 -7.92
CA SER A 7 24.47 -22.45 -8.58
C SER A 7 23.32 -21.73 -7.90
N ARG A 8 22.50 -20.99 -8.67
CA ARG A 8 21.29 -20.29 -8.19
C ARG A 8 20.40 -21.30 -7.45
N THR A 9 20.56 -21.35 -6.13
CA THR A 9 19.85 -22.31 -5.28
C THR A 9 18.60 -21.61 -4.78
N ILE A 10 17.44 -22.04 -5.26
CA ILE A 10 16.15 -21.52 -4.83
C ILE A 10 15.65 -22.39 -3.68
N ILE A 11 15.45 -21.78 -2.51
CA ILE A 11 14.86 -22.45 -1.35
C ILE A 11 13.37 -22.13 -1.33
N ASN A 12 12.54 -23.09 -1.75
CA ASN A 12 11.08 -23.00 -1.67
C ASN A 12 10.52 -24.29 -1.11
N LEU A 13 10.44 -24.37 0.23
CA LEU A 13 9.96 -25.54 0.97
C LEU A 13 8.66 -25.18 1.69
N PRO A 14 7.76 -26.16 1.92
CA PRO A 14 6.50 -25.94 2.64
C PRO A 14 6.77 -25.78 4.15
N ARG A 15 7.33 -24.63 4.54
CA ARG A 15 7.71 -24.27 5.91
C ARG A 15 6.86 -23.11 6.41
N ASP A 16 6.62 -23.06 7.72
CA ASP A 16 6.04 -21.89 8.35
C ASP A 16 7.13 -20.83 8.57
N PHE A 17 7.10 -19.81 7.71
CA PHE A 17 8.04 -18.70 7.76
C PHE A 17 8.04 -17.98 9.13
N TYR A 18 6.88 -17.77 9.75
CA TYR A 18 6.86 -17.06 11.04
C TYR A 18 7.39 -17.94 12.17
N SER A 19 7.16 -19.25 12.11
CA SER A 19 7.80 -20.20 13.01
C SER A 19 9.32 -20.14 12.88
N ASP A 20 9.82 -20.10 11.64
CA ASP A 20 11.26 -20.02 11.37
C ASP A 20 11.89 -18.73 11.88
N VAL A 21 11.21 -17.60 11.69
CA VAL A 21 11.64 -16.31 12.25
C VAL A 21 11.70 -16.36 13.77
N SER A 22 10.66 -16.90 14.42
CA SER A 22 10.59 -16.97 15.89
C SER A 22 11.61 -17.91 16.51
N SER A 23 12.01 -18.94 15.78
CA SER A 23 12.96 -19.97 16.22
C SER A 23 14.39 -19.70 15.73
N SER A 24 14.61 -18.60 14.99
CA SER A 24 15.88 -18.27 14.33
C SER A 24 16.41 -19.42 13.43
N THR A 25 15.50 -20.11 12.73
CA THR A 25 15.81 -21.24 11.83
C THR A 25 15.62 -20.90 10.35
N VAL A 26 15.51 -19.60 10.01
CA VAL A 26 15.48 -19.15 8.61
C VAL A 26 16.79 -19.58 7.93
N PRO A 27 16.74 -20.29 6.79
CA PRO A 27 17.94 -20.70 6.07
C PRO A 27 18.77 -19.49 5.63
N PRO A 28 20.11 -19.60 5.48
CA PRO A 28 20.91 -18.54 4.89
C PRO A 28 20.40 -18.15 3.51
N PHE A 29 20.36 -16.85 3.21
CA PHE A 29 19.88 -16.33 1.94
C PHE A 29 20.66 -15.08 1.52
N ASP A 30 20.78 -14.88 0.21
CA ASP A 30 21.20 -13.60 -0.35
C ASP A 30 20.00 -12.68 -0.57
N MET A 31 18.85 -13.20 -0.98
CA MET A 31 17.67 -12.40 -1.29
C MET A 31 16.41 -13.11 -0.84
N VAL A 32 15.45 -12.35 -0.32
CA VAL A 32 14.12 -12.86 0.03
C VAL A 32 13.12 -12.42 -1.02
N ILE A 33 12.40 -13.38 -1.61
CA ILE A 33 11.25 -13.13 -2.47
C ILE A 33 10.03 -13.76 -1.80
N THR A 34 8.98 -12.98 -1.56
CA THR A 34 7.81 -13.48 -0.81
C THR A 34 6.50 -12.82 -1.25
N ASN A 35 5.40 -13.54 -1.01
CA ASN A 35 4.03 -13.10 -1.19
C ASN A 35 3.24 -13.48 0.07
N PRO A 36 3.29 -12.67 1.15
CA PRO A 36 2.66 -13.02 2.41
C PRO A 36 1.13 -12.98 2.28
N PRO A 37 0.39 -13.67 3.17
CA PRO A 37 -1.06 -13.51 3.25
C PRO A 37 -1.48 -12.05 3.38
N TYR A 38 -2.53 -11.63 2.67
CA TYR A 38 -3.01 -10.24 2.69
C TYR A 38 -4.02 -9.95 3.81
N SER A 39 -4.36 -10.94 4.61
CA SER A 39 -5.21 -10.80 5.79
C SER A 39 -4.44 -10.13 6.96
N SER A 40 -5.19 -9.67 7.96
CA SER A 40 -4.66 -9.21 9.25
C SER A 40 -3.45 -8.25 9.14
N ASP A 41 -2.50 -8.42 10.06
CA ASP A 41 -1.23 -7.76 10.27
C ASP A 41 -0.05 -8.45 9.55
N HIS A 42 -0.29 -9.49 8.74
CA HIS A 42 0.76 -10.20 7.99
C HIS A 42 1.62 -9.28 7.13
N LYS A 43 1.00 -8.29 6.48
CA LYS A 43 1.68 -7.29 5.62
C LYS A 43 2.69 -6.46 6.41
N SER A 44 2.27 -5.94 7.57
CA SER A 44 3.14 -5.13 8.44
C SER A 44 4.19 -5.98 9.14
N ARG A 45 3.84 -7.19 9.59
CA ARG A 45 4.79 -8.12 10.22
C ARG A 45 5.88 -8.57 9.25
N CYS A 46 5.48 -8.94 8.03
CA CYS A 46 6.42 -9.35 6.98
C CYS A 46 7.36 -8.20 6.61
N LEU A 47 6.83 -7.00 6.31
CA LEU A 47 7.68 -5.84 6.03
C LEU A 47 8.58 -5.46 7.21
N GLY A 48 8.07 -5.59 8.44
CA GLY A 48 8.85 -5.36 9.65
C GLY A 48 10.09 -6.25 9.71
N TRP A 49 9.93 -7.56 9.50
CA TRP A 49 11.06 -8.49 9.45
C TRP A 49 11.97 -8.27 8.22
N LEU A 50 11.38 -7.98 7.06
CA LEU A 50 12.16 -7.75 5.84
C LEU A 50 13.07 -6.52 5.94
N SER A 51 12.67 -5.51 6.71
CA SER A 51 13.41 -4.27 6.90
C SER A 51 14.18 -4.17 8.22
N SER A 52 14.33 -5.28 8.95
CA SER A 52 15.17 -5.35 10.15
C SER A 52 16.56 -5.91 9.85
N THR A 53 17.56 -5.39 10.58
CA THR A 53 18.88 -6.04 10.71
C THR A 53 18.73 -7.40 11.38
N GLY A 54 19.28 -8.46 10.80
CA GLY A 54 19.03 -9.86 11.22
C GLY A 54 17.72 -10.47 10.66
N GLY A 55 17.05 -9.74 9.76
CA GLY A 55 15.97 -10.26 8.93
C GLY A 55 16.30 -10.09 7.45
N GLY A 56 15.35 -9.61 6.65
CA GLY A 56 15.53 -9.49 5.19
C GLY A 56 16.65 -8.55 4.72
N LEU A 57 17.22 -7.73 5.61
CA LEU A 57 18.38 -6.88 5.31
C LEU A 57 19.74 -7.54 5.60
N GLU A 58 19.78 -8.80 6.03
CA GLU A 58 21.03 -9.54 6.18
C GLU A 58 21.68 -9.82 4.80
N GLY A 59 20.85 -10.17 3.81
CA GLY A 59 21.27 -10.40 2.43
C GLY A 59 21.53 -9.13 1.61
N VAL A 60 21.43 -9.23 0.28
CA VAL A 60 21.54 -8.14 -0.70
C VAL A 60 20.24 -7.38 -0.91
N GLY A 61 19.10 -7.94 -0.48
CA GLY A 61 17.79 -7.28 -0.58
C GLY A 61 16.59 -8.20 -0.45
N TYR A 62 15.41 -7.64 -0.73
CA TYR A 62 14.15 -8.39 -0.80
C TYR A 62 13.20 -7.85 -1.87
N ALA A 63 12.24 -8.69 -2.26
CA ALA A 63 11.06 -8.34 -3.02
C ALA A 63 9.82 -8.98 -2.37
N CYS A 64 8.87 -8.14 -1.94
CA CYS A 64 7.65 -8.57 -1.25
C CYS A 64 6.42 -8.15 -2.05
N LEU A 65 5.66 -9.12 -2.57
CA LEU A 65 4.45 -8.83 -3.32
C LEU A 65 3.33 -8.46 -2.35
N LEU A 66 2.77 -7.25 -2.50
CA LEU A 66 1.68 -6.76 -1.67
C LEU A 66 0.66 -6.00 -2.54
N PRO A 67 -0.57 -5.77 -2.07
CA PRO A 67 -1.50 -4.88 -2.75
C PRO A 67 -0.90 -3.49 -2.91
N SER A 68 -1.01 -2.87 -4.07
CA SER A 68 -0.41 -1.56 -4.38
C SER A 68 -0.84 -0.46 -3.41
N TYR A 69 -2.03 -0.56 -2.80
CA TYR A 69 -2.48 0.40 -1.79
C TYR A 69 -1.55 0.46 -0.56
N CYS A 70 -0.72 -0.58 -0.33
CA CYS A 70 0.23 -0.65 0.78
C CYS A 70 1.30 0.45 0.70
N VAL A 71 1.57 1.01 -0.50
CA VAL A 71 2.52 2.11 -0.70
C VAL A 71 2.18 3.36 0.13
N SER A 72 0.89 3.54 0.45
CA SER A 72 0.38 4.67 1.22
C SER A 72 0.32 4.41 2.74
N LYS A 73 0.78 3.25 3.22
CA LYS A 73 0.62 2.83 4.61
C LYS A 73 1.84 3.19 5.46
N GLY A 74 1.60 3.54 6.72
CA GLY A 74 2.64 3.92 7.68
C GLY A 74 3.73 2.87 7.83
N TYR A 75 3.34 1.59 7.95
CA TYR A 75 4.30 0.48 8.07
C TYR A 75 5.26 0.37 6.87
N TYR A 76 4.83 0.73 5.65
CA TYR A 76 5.72 0.71 4.50
C TYR A 76 6.71 1.87 4.55
N ARG A 77 6.24 3.07 4.92
CA ARG A 77 7.13 4.22 5.14
C ARG A 77 8.17 3.93 6.22
N GLU A 78 7.76 3.34 7.34
CA GLU A 78 8.65 2.94 8.43
C GLU A 78 9.67 1.90 7.97
N SER A 79 9.23 0.91 7.19
CA SER A 79 10.08 -0.10 6.56
C SER A 79 11.15 0.53 5.66
N CYS A 80 10.78 1.48 4.79
CA CYS A 80 11.73 2.21 3.95
C CYS A 80 12.74 3.02 4.76
N LEU A 81 12.30 3.68 5.84
CA LEU A 81 13.18 4.44 6.72
C LEU A 81 14.17 3.52 7.45
N ALA A 82 13.74 2.33 7.89
CA ALA A 82 14.60 1.34 8.50
C ALA A 82 15.64 0.79 7.52
N ALA A 83 15.21 0.41 6.31
CA ALA A 83 16.09 -0.02 5.23
C ALA A 83 17.11 1.05 4.84
N GLY A 84 16.69 2.30 4.69
CA GLY A 84 17.57 3.43 4.38
C GLY A 84 18.66 3.63 5.42
N ARG A 85 18.34 3.52 6.72
CA ARG A 85 19.35 3.58 7.80
C ARG A 85 20.37 2.44 7.74
N ALA A 86 19.99 1.30 7.16
CA ALA A 86 20.87 0.15 6.97
C ALA A 86 21.63 0.17 5.63
N GLY A 87 21.54 1.24 4.83
CA GLY A 87 22.23 1.35 3.54
C GLY A 87 21.51 0.61 2.40
N PHE A 88 20.17 0.55 2.45
CA PHE A 88 19.34 -0.02 1.39
C PHE A 88 18.45 1.04 0.74
N LYS A 89 18.26 0.91 -0.58
CA LYS A 89 17.31 1.71 -1.36
C LYS A 89 15.99 0.96 -1.50
N CYS A 90 14.88 1.60 -1.12
CA CYS A 90 13.54 1.06 -1.32
C CYS A 90 12.87 1.60 -2.59
N PHE A 91 12.12 0.73 -3.26
CA PHE A 91 11.43 1.03 -4.50
C PHE A 91 10.27 0.07 -4.73
N VAL A 92 9.39 0.41 -5.66
CA VAL A 92 8.25 -0.41 -6.06
C VAL A 92 8.38 -0.75 -7.53
N ILE A 93 8.17 -2.02 -7.86
CA ILE A 93 8.06 -2.51 -9.23
C ILE A 93 6.60 -2.88 -9.50
N GLU A 94 6.04 -2.34 -10.58
CA GLU A 94 4.78 -2.83 -11.13
C GLU A 94 5.06 -4.12 -11.93
N PRO A 95 4.34 -5.22 -11.66
CA PRO A 95 4.54 -6.47 -12.38
C PRO A 95 4.03 -6.32 -13.82
N LEU A 96 4.77 -6.89 -14.78
CA LEU A 96 4.41 -6.84 -16.21
C LEU A 96 3.06 -7.52 -16.48
N GLN A 97 2.83 -8.64 -15.79
CA GLN A 97 1.55 -9.33 -15.80
C GLN A 97 0.82 -9.05 -14.50
N ARG A 98 -0.49 -8.77 -14.61
CA ARG A 98 -1.35 -8.64 -13.44
C ARG A 98 -1.24 -9.91 -12.61
N TYR A 99 -0.90 -9.75 -11.34
CA TYR A 99 -0.89 -10.86 -10.41
C TYR A 99 -2.32 -11.09 -9.91
N ASP A 100 -2.96 -12.10 -10.47
CA ASP A 100 -4.27 -12.57 -10.02
C ASP A 100 -4.13 -13.72 -9.03
N TYR A 101 -5.14 -13.86 -8.16
CA TYR A 101 -5.18 -14.87 -7.11
C TYR A 101 -6.23 -15.90 -7.46
N ASP A 102 -5.86 -17.18 -7.36
CA ASP A 102 -6.85 -18.25 -7.39
C ASP A 102 -7.80 -18.07 -6.20
N GLN A 103 -9.08 -17.90 -6.51
CA GLN A 103 -10.10 -17.79 -5.51
C GLN A 103 -10.69 -19.16 -5.23
N VAL A 104 -10.97 -19.43 -3.95
CA VAL A 104 -11.68 -20.65 -3.57
C VAL A 104 -13.06 -20.62 -4.21
N MET A 105 -13.36 -21.64 -5.02
CA MET A 105 -14.63 -21.78 -5.76
C MET A 105 -15.85 -21.44 -4.90
N GLY A 106 -16.68 -20.51 -5.37
CA GLY A 106 -17.91 -20.08 -4.69
C GLY A 106 -17.73 -19.03 -3.58
N LYS A 107 -16.51 -18.53 -3.34
CA LYS A 107 -16.26 -17.45 -2.37
C LYS A 107 -15.34 -16.37 -2.94
N GLY A 108 -15.91 -15.23 -3.35
CA GLY A 108 -15.16 -14.01 -3.67
C GLY A 108 -15.64 -13.27 -4.93
N PHE A 109 -14.76 -12.48 -5.55
CA PHE A 109 -15.00 -11.69 -6.76
C PHE A 109 -14.36 -12.38 -7.97
N GLU A 110 -14.92 -12.30 -9.18
CA GLU A 110 -14.31 -12.92 -10.38
C GLU A 110 -12.86 -12.49 -10.64
N GLU A 111 -12.51 -11.26 -10.27
CA GLU A 111 -11.14 -10.74 -10.35
C GLU A 111 -10.63 -10.27 -9.00
N SER A 112 -9.29 -10.26 -8.84
CA SER A 112 -8.67 -9.62 -7.67
C SER A 112 -9.08 -8.14 -7.62
N PRO A 113 -9.69 -7.67 -6.51
CA PRO A 113 -10.13 -6.27 -6.40
C PRO A 113 -8.97 -5.28 -6.23
N PHE A 114 -7.73 -5.77 -6.15
CA PHE A 114 -6.54 -4.96 -5.94
C PHE A 114 -5.45 -5.35 -6.93
N MET A 115 -4.79 -4.33 -7.47
CA MET A 115 -3.48 -4.51 -8.11
C MET A 115 -2.44 -4.85 -7.05
N SER A 116 -1.49 -5.70 -7.42
CA SER A 116 -0.33 -6.02 -6.61
C SER A 116 0.92 -5.39 -7.20
N SER A 117 1.86 -5.02 -6.35
CA SER A 117 3.16 -4.49 -6.73
C SER A 117 4.24 -5.15 -5.88
N TRP A 118 5.45 -5.25 -6.42
CA TRP A 118 6.61 -5.71 -5.68
C TRP A 118 7.19 -4.55 -4.87
N PHE A 119 7.21 -4.72 -3.56
CA PHE A 119 7.82 -3.80 -2.60
C PHE A 119 9.23 -4.29 -2.34
N CYS A 120 10.21 -3.54 -2.82
CA CYS A 120 11.58 -4.00 -2.89
C CYS A 120 12.51 -3.13 -2.03
N ALA A 121 13.58 -3.75 -1.56
CA ALA A 121 14.77 -3.05 -1.09
C ALA A 121 16.02 -3.77 -1.56
N VAL A 122 17.05 -3.04 -1.97
CA VAL A 122 18.38 -3.59 -2.29
C VAL A 122 19.46 -2.75 -1.65
N ARG A 123 20.63 -3.34 -1.38
CA ARG A 123 21.79 -2.57 -0.91
C ARG A 123 22.10 -1.43 -1.87
N GLU A 124 22.48 -0.27 -1.34
CA GLU A 124 22.73 0.95 -2.13
C GLU A 124 23.73 0.69 -3.28
N GLY A 125 24.81 -0.07 -3.02
CA GLY A 125 25.81 -0.43 -4.04
C GLY A 125 25.31 -1.38 -5.14
N VAL A 126 24.10 -1.94 -5.01
CA VAL A 126 23.46 -2.81 -6.01
C VAL A 126 22.42 -2.04 -6.84
N TRP A 127 21.92 -0.91 -6.32
CA TRP A 127 20.82 -0.16 -6.91
C TRP A 127 21.05 0.25 -8.37
N GLY A 128 22.25 0.73 -8.72
CA GLY A 128 22.57 1.14 -10.09
C GLY A 128 22.35 0.02 -11.11
N ARG A 129 22.77 -1.21 -10.78
CA ARG A 129 22.59 -2.39 -11.63
C ARG A 129 21.12 -2.81 -11.74
N VAL A 130 20.36 -2.71 -10.65
CA VAL A 130 18.92 -3.02 -10.65
C VAL A 130 18.16 -2.04 -11.53
N ARG A 131 18.48 -0.75 -11.42
CA ARG A 131 17.87 0.31 -12.21
C ARG A 131 18.16 0.12 -13.70
N GLU A 132 19.43 -0.08 -14.07
CA GLU A 132 19.85 -0.32 -15.45
C GLU A 132 19.15 -1.56 -16.04
N ALA A 133 19.15 -2.67 -15.32
CA ALA A 133 18.49 -3.90 -15.75
C ALA A 133 16.97 -3.72 -15.94
N TYR A 134 16.33 -2.90 -15.11
CA TYR A 134 14.90 -2.65 -15.20
C TYR A 134 14.54 -1.65 -16.32
N GLU A 135 15.29 -0.56 -16.47
CA GLU A 135 15.09 0.43 -17.53
C GLU A 135 15.38 -0.15 -18.92
N GLY A 136 16.28 -1.13 -19.01
CA GLY A 136 16.52 -1.89 -20.23
C GLY A 136 15.46 -2.94 -20.55
N TRP A 137 14.50 -3.19 -19.65
CA TRP A 137 13.42 -4.17 -19.86
C TRP A 137 12.18 -3.48 -20.46
N GLU A 138 11.80 -3.88 -21.67
CA GLU A 138 10.57 -3.41 -22.31
C GLU A 138 9.33 -3.65 -21.43
N GLY A 139 8.57 -2.58 -21.17
CA GLY A 139 7.26 -2.63 -20.49
C GLY A 139 7.29 -2.38 -18.97
N GLY A 140 8.45 -2.23 -18.34
CA GLY A 140 8.56 -1.94 -16.91
C GLY A 140 8.32 -0.47 -16.54
N THR A 141 7.70 -0.19 -15.39
CA THR A 141 7.73 1.12 -14.72
C THR A 141 8.27 1.02 -13.30
N LEU A 142 9.39 1.71 -13.03
CA LEU A 142 10.03 1.75 -11.71
C LEU A 142 9.57 3.00 -10.96
N ARG A 143 9.18 2.85 -9.69
CA ARG A 143 8.87 3.98 -8.82
C ARG A 143 9.74 3.94 -7.57
N GLU A 144 10.52 4.98 -7.32
CA GLU A 144 11.27 5.08 -6.06
C GLU A 144 10.32 5.18 -4.87
N GLY A 145 10.63 4.45 -3.79
CA GLY A 145 9.85 4.43 -2.57
C GLY A 145 10.18 5.66 -1.72
N GLY A 146 9.18 6.30 -1.11
CA GLY A 146 9.43 7.39 -0.16
C GLY A 146 8.32 8.44 -0.02
N GLY A 147 7.35 8.48 -0.93
CA GLY A 147 6.30 9.49 -0.84
C GLY A 147 5.45 9.58 -2.10
N GLY A 148 4.71 8.53 -2.42
CA GLY A 148 3.61 8.67 -3.37
C GLY A 148 2.43 9.32 -2.67
N GLU A 149 1.92 10.42 -3.20
CA GLU A 149 0.56 10.89 -2.89
C GLU A 149 -0.42 9.79 -3.32
N GLY A 150 -0.67 8.84 -2.42
CA GLY A 150 -1.67 7.81 -2.64
C GLY A 150 -2.98 8.52 -2.96
N GLY A 151 -3.45 8.39 -4.21
CA GLY A 151 -4.69 9.01 -4.66
C GLY A 151 -5.77 8.79 -3.62
N LYS A 152 -6.19 9.87 -2.94
CA LYS A 152 -7.06 9.79 -1.77
C LYS A 152 -8.30 8.99 -2.16
N ARG A 153 -8.45 7.79 -1.58
CA ARG A 153 -9.63 6.94 -1.81
C ARG A 153 -10.87 7.80 -1.58
N VAL A 154 -11.65 8.03 -2.63
CA VAL A 154 -12.87 8.82 -2.56
C VAL A 154 -13.74 8.22 -1.46
N SER A 155 -14.04 9.02 -0.43
CA SER A 155 -14.77 8.56 0.76
C SER A 155 -16.11 7.97 0.34
N SER A 156 -16.60 6.97 1.09
CA SER A 156 -17.90 6.33 0.82
C SER A 156 -19.04 7.35 0.62
N LYS A 157 -19.05 8.43 1.41
CA LYS A 157 -20.01 9.53 1.27
C LYS A 157 -19.86 10.28 -0.06
N ARG A 158 -18.63 10.56 -0.50
CA ARG A 158 -18.37 11.24 -1.77
C ARG A 158 -18.68 10.32 -2.96
N ARG A 159 -18.44 9.01 -2.83
CA ARG A 159 -18.82 7.98 -3.81
C ARG A 159 -20.35 7.87 -3.96
N ARG A 160 -21.09 7.91 -2.85
CA ARG A 160 -22.56 7.93 -2.85
C ARG A 160 -23.11 9.21 -3.50
N LYS A 161 -22.55 10.38 -3.16
CA LYS A 161 -22.91 11.64 -3.81
C LYS A 161 -22.61 11.67 -5.31
N ILE A 162 -21.52 11.02 -5.75
CA ILE A 162 -21.22 10.88 -7.17
C ILE A 162 -22.29 10.02 -7.84
N LYS A 163 -22.64 8.85 -7.27
CA LYS A 163 -23.73 8.00 -7.78
C LYS A 163 -25.10 8.71 -7.83
N GLU A 164 -25.42 9.49 -6.81
CA GLU A 164 -26.65 10.30 -6.76
C GLU A 164 -26.65 11.44 -7.79
N LYS A 165 -25.48 12.02 -8.10
CA LYS A 165 -25.35 13.10 -9.10
C LYS A 165 -25.22 12.61 -10.54
N THR A 166 -24.68 11.42 -10.77
CA THR A 166 -24.50 10.86 -12.13
C THR A 166 -25.69 10.03 -12.58
N GLY A 167 -26.78 9.95 -11.80
CA GLY A 167 -28.02 9.26 -12.20
C GLY A 167 -27.89 7.74 -12.41
N ALA A 168 -26.73 7.14 -12.15
CA ALA A 168 -26.42 5.74 -12.45
C ALA A 168 -27.00 4.75 -11.42
N GLY A 169 -28.26 4.94 -11.06
CA GLY A 169 -28.91 4.21 -9.98
C GLY A 169 -30.42 4.25 -10.05
N ARG A 170 -30.99 3.98 -11.23
CA ARG A 170 -32.35 3.44 -11.38
C ARG A 170 -32.53 2.98 -12.82
N GLU A 171 -32.45 1.67 -13.05
CA GLU A 171 -33.18 1.00 -14.12
C GLU A 171 -33.16 -0.51 -13.87
N GLY A 172 -34.21 -0.96 -13.17
CA GLY A 172 -34.82 -2.23 -13.48
C GLY A 172 -36.15 -1.92 -14.17
N GLY A 173 -36.35 -2.48 -15.36
CA GLY A 173 -37.68 -2.59 -15.97
C GLY A 173 -37.86 -1.95 -17.35
N ARG A 174 -37.81 -2.82 -18.37
CA ARG A 174 -38.59 -2.87 -19.63
C ARG A 174 -38.47 -1.79 -20.73
N GLU A 175 -38.19 -2.36 -21.91
CA GLU A 175 -38.74 -2.08 -23.26
C GLU A 175 -38.39 -0.79 -24.01
N GLY A 176 -37.67 -1.00 -25.13
CA GLY A 176 -37.96 -0.40 -26.44
C GLY A 176 -37.38 0.99 -26.73
N GLY A 177 -36.60 1.11 -27.80
CA GLY A 177 -36.39 2.40 -28.47
C GLY A 177 -35.01 2.60 -29.08
N GLU A 178 -34.99 2.67 -30.40
CA GLU A 178 -33.86 2.97 -31.27
C GLU A 178 -33.27 4.38 -31.06
N GLY A 179 -31.98 4.52 -31.39
CA GLY A 179 -31.43 5.72 -32.03
C GLY A 179 -30.74 6.75 -31.15
N GLY A 180 -29.53 7.14 -31.55
CA GLY A 180 -28.97 8.46 -31.19
C GLY A 180 -27.48 8.49 -30.83
N LYS A 181 -26.64 8.79 -31.82
CA LYS A 181 -25.24 9.21 -31.64
C LYS A 181 -25.19 10.59 -30.94
N GLY A 182 -24.20 10.81 -30.07
CA GLY A 182 -23.92 12.17 -29.56
C GLY A 182 -22.66 12.25 -28.69
N TYR A 183 -21.56 12.70 -29.29
CA TYR A 183 -20.34 13.11 -28.59
C TYR A 183 -20.58 14.43 -27.84
N GLY A 184 -20.22 14.47 -26.54
CA GLY A 184 -20.38 15.66 -25.69
C GLY A 184 -19.07 16.07 -25.02
N VAL A 185 -18.56 17.22 -25.48
CA VAL A 185 -17.31 17.90 -25.11
C VAL A 185 -17.33 18.40 -23.65
N ASN A 186 -16.24 18.18 -22.91
CA ASN A 186 -16.06 18.65 -21.53
C ASN A 186 -15.31 20.00 -21.52
N GLN A 187 -16.01 21.09 -21.19
CA GLN A 187 -15.40 22.41 -20.95
C GLN A 187 -14.77 22.48 -19.56
N ARG A 188 -13.46 22.76 -19.53
CA ARG A 188 -12.70 23.18 -18.35
C ARG A 188 -13.06 24.64 -18.01
N LYS A 189 -13.49 24.91 -16.77
CA LYS A 189 -13.44 26.27 -16.20
C LYS A 189 -12.36 26.33 -15.13
N HIS A 190 -11.42 27.25 -15.39
CA HIS A 190 -10.43 27.82 -14.49
C HIS A 190 -11.06 28.27 -13.17
N ASN A 191 -10.31 28.17 -12.08
CA ASN A 191 -10.54 29.02 -10.91
C ASN A 191 -9.19 29.49 -10.38
N GLU A 192 -8.88 30.75 -10.65
CA GLU A 192 -7.77 31.49 -10.07
C GLU A 192 -8.25 32.26 -8.83
N GLY A 193 -7.32 32.44 -7.89
CA GLY A 193 -7.30 33.61 -7.04
C GLY A 193 -8.00 33.48 -5.68
N ASN A 194 -7.22 33.27 -4.63
CA ASN A 194 -7.23 34.26 -3.55
C ASN A 194 -5.91 34.25 -2.76
N LYS A 195 -5.16 35.35 -2.86
CA LYS A 195 -3.91 35.61 -2.17
C LYS A 195 -3.96 37.05 -1.67
N LYS A 196 -4.25 37.27 -0.38
CA LYS A 196 -3.81 38.44 0.40
C LYS A 196 -4.35 38.40 1.83
N ARG A 197 -3.44 38.31 2.81
CA ARG A 197 -3.20 39.31 3.88
C ARG A 197 -2.36 38.69 5.01
N LYS A 198 -1.06 38.99 4.98
CA LYS A 198 -0.23 39.34 6.15
C LYS A 198 -0.60 40.79 6.53
N GLU A 199 -0.46 41.34 7.73
CA GLU A 199 0.39 41.15 8.92
C GLU A 199 -0.32 42.02 10.01
N GLU A 200 -0.37 41.73 11.32
CA GLU A 200 0.60 42.08 12.36
C GLU A 200 -0.06 41.86 13.74
N GLY A 201 0.71 41.56 14.80
CA GLY A 201 0.21 41.62 16.18
C GLY A 201 1.03 40.81 17.18
N LYS A 202 1.95 41.49 17.88
CA LYS A 202 2.84 40.98 18.95
C LYS A 202 2.08 40.59 20.24
N GLY A 203 2.56 39.51 20.87
CA GLY A 203 2.87 39.43 22.31
C GLY A 203 1.74 39.25 23.33
N ARG A 204 1.67 38.08 23.97
CA ARG A 204 1.60 37.94 25.44
C ARG A 204 1.82 36.50 25.91
N GLU A 205 2.34 36.44 27.12
CA GLU A 205 2.90 35.31 27.87
C GLU A 205 1.83 34.59 28.72
N GLU A 206 2.26 33.49 29.36
CA GLU A 206 1.66 32.76 30.49
C GLU A 206 0.59 31.66 30.25
N GLY A 207 1.04 30.41 30.45
CA GLY A 207 0.53 29.52 31.52
C GLY A 207 -0.84 28.85 31.37
N ARG A 208 -0.84 27.51 31.19
CA ARG A 208 -1.44 26.51 32.12
C ARG A 208 -1.74 25.15 31.46
N LYS A 209 -1.29 24.13 32.20
CA LYS A 209 -1.96 22.86 32.60
C LYS A 209 -2.23 21.74 31.59
N ASP A 210 -1.62 20.61 31.94
CA ASP A 210 -2.11 19.24 31.81
C ASP A 210 -3.62 19.07 31.91
N GLU A 211 -4.15 18.19 31.06
CA GLU A 211 -5.28 17.26 31.23
C GLU A 211 -5.52 16.66 29.84
N GLY A 212 -5.52 15.36 29.57
CA GLY A 212 -6.25 14.30 30.24
C GLY A 212 -6.65 13.29 29.15
N LYS A 213 -6.49 12.01 29.47
CA LYS A 213 -6.78 10.85 28.64
C LYS A 213 -8.19 10.89 28.06
N GLY A 214 -8.32 10.81 26.73
CA GLY A 214 -9.60 10.63 26.04
C GLY A 214 -9.80 9.19 25.58
N GLY A 215 -10.50 8.39 26.40
CA GLY A 215 -10.77 6.97 26.20
C GLY A 215 -11.44 6.61 24.87
N GLY A 216 -11.07 5.42 24.36
CA GLY A 216 -11.63 4.82 23.16
C GLY A 216 -13.14 4.62 23.28
N LYS A 217 -13.90 5.17 22.32
CA LYS A 217 -15.35 5.00 22.21
C LYS A 217 -15.67 3.60 21.70
N SER A 218 -15.95 2.67 22.60
CA SER A 218 -16.60 1.39 22.27
C SER A 218 -18.03 1.66 21.77
N LYS A 219 -18.44 0.96 20.70
CA LYS A 219 -19.76 1.10 20.09
C LYS A 219 -20.60 -0.13 20.44
N TYR A 220 -21.50 0.01 21.41
CA TYR A 220 -22.52 -1.00 21.68
C TYR A 220 -23.74 -0.83 20.76
N ARG A 221 -24.44 -1.93 20.53
CA ARG A 221 -25.79 -1.97 19.95
C ARG A 221 -26.75 -2.36 21.07
N ASP A 222 -27.93 -1.76 21.10
CA ASP A 222 -29.00 -2.19 22.02
C ASP A 222 -29.64 -3.51 21.56
N GLY A 223 -30.58 -4.01 22.35
CA GLY A 223 -31.35 -5.22 22.05
C GLY A 223 -32.17 -5.15 20.75
N GLU A 224 -32.35 -3.96 20.18
CA GLU A 224 -32.99 -3.75 18.87
C GLU A 224 -31.96 -3.57 17.73
N GLY A 225 -30.67 -3.72 18.02
CA GLY A 225 -29.59 -3.58 17.05
C GLY A 225 -29.24 -2.13 16.67
N LYS A 226 -29.85 -1.12 17.30
CA LYS A 226 -29.55 0.29 17.07
C LYS A 226 -28.29 0.71 17.83
N ARG A 227 -27.50 1.57 17.20
CA ARG A 227 -26.25 2.09 17.78
C ARG A 227 -26.58 3.20 18.77
N VAL A 228 -26.26 2.97 20.05
CA VAL A 228 -26.43 3.97 21.10
C VAL A 228 -25.08 4.38 21.67
N LYS A 229 -24.92 5.66 21.97
CA LYS A 229 -23.74 6.19 22.67
C LYS A 229 -24.08 6.29 24.15
N ARG A 230 -23.48 5.45 24.99
CA ARG A 230 -23.44 5.70 26.44
C ARG A 230 -22.15 6.44 26.78
N ARG A 231 -22.26 7.48 27.62
CA ARG A 231 -21.11 8.05 28.32
C ARG A 231 -20.95 7.27 29.62
N PHE A 232 -19.75 6.78 29.88
CA PHE A 232 -19.29 6.49 31.23
C PHE A 232 -18.70 7.78 31.78
#